data_AF-A0A2K2G2X4-F1
#
_entry.id   AF-A0A2K2G2X4-F1
#
_cell.length_a   1.000
_cell.length_b   1.000
_cell.length_c   1.000
_cell.angle_alpha   90.00
_cell.angle_beta   90.00
_cell.angle_gamma   90.00
#
_symmetry.space_group_name_H-M   'P 1'
#
loop_
_entity.id
_entity.type
_entity.pdbx_description
1 polymer ?
#
loop_
_entity_poly.entity_id
_entity_poly.type
_entity_poly.pdbx_seq_one_letter_code
_entity_poly.pdbx_strand_id
1 'polypeptide(L)' 'MSGASRLSPLRARLCRRENAIRVAQRMTQARIAVMVAPGDAMQPWRVIERTELSASEVAARIVLKKQEDLRCPA' A
#
# COMPACT_ATOMS: atom_id res chain seq x y z
N MET A 1 -29.07 -9.10 16.89
CA MET A 1 -27.79 -9.49 16.24
C MET A 1 -27.99 -10.82 15.54
N SER A 2 -28.13 -10.86 14.21
CA SER A 2 -27.89 -12.07 13.39
C SER A 2 -28.08 -11.72 11.93
N GLY A 3 -26.96 -11.63 11.22
CA GLY A 3 -26.90 -11.30 9.81
C GLY A 3 -25.45 -11.26 9.34
N ALA A 4 -24.61 -12.15 9.87
CA ALA A 4 -23.34 -12.46 9.22
C ALA A 4 -23.71 -13.19 7.92
N SER A 5 -24.11 -12.44 6.90
CA SER A 5 -24.09 -12.92 5.51
C SER A 5 -22.71 -13.51 5.32
N ARG A 6 -22.62 -14.84 5.34
CA ARG A 6 -21.36 -15.55 5.20
C ARG A 6 -20.78 -15.07 3.88
N LEU A 7 -19.74 -14.22 3.95
CA LEU A 7 -19.03 -13.75 2.78
C LEU A 7 -18.70 -15.00 1.95
N SER A 8 -18.90 -14.94 0.64
CA SER A 8 -18.49 -16.04 -0.23
C SER A 8 -17.04 -16.40 0.05
N PRO A 9 -16.60 -17.66 -0.12
CA PRO A 9 -15.23 -18.05 0.18
C PRO A 9 -14.17 -17.15 -0.49
N LEU A 10 -14.47 -16.70 -1.72
CA LEU A 10 -13.64 -15.73 -2.44
C LEU A 10 -13.61 -14.37 -1.73
N ARG A 11 -14.78 -13.83 -1.38
CA ARG A 11 -14.86 -12.53 -0.70
C ARG A 11 -14.20 -12.57 0.67
N ALA A 12 -14.36 -13.65 1.43
CA ALA A 12 -13.66 -13.86 2.69
C ALA A 12 -12.13 -13.85 2.51
N ARG A 13 -11.60 -14.42 1.41
CA ARG A 13 -10.16 -14.36 1.09
C ARG A 13 -9.72 -12.95 0.68
N LEU A 14 -10.50 -12.25 -0.13
CA LEU A 14 -10.16 -10.91 -0.62
C LEU A 14 -10.20 -9.87 0.50
N CYS A 15 -11.14 -10.01 1.43
CA CYS A 15 -11.36 -9.11 2.56
C CYS A 15 -10.44 -9.40 3.77
N ARG A 16 -9.49 -10.33 3.65
CA ARG A 16 -8.51 -10.61 4.71
C ARG A 16 -7.42 -9.54 4.74
N ARG A 17 -6.93 -9.23 5.94
CA ARG A 17 -5.82 -8.30 6.15
C ARG A 17 -4.57 -8.74 5.41
N GLU A 18 -4.29 -10.05 5.41
CA GLU A 18 -3.14 -10.65 4.73
C GLU A 18 -3.18 -10.40 3.23
N ASN A 19 -4.38 -10.41 2.63
CA ASN A 19 -4.55 -10.09 1.22
C ASN A 19 -4.25 -8.61 0.93
N ALA A 20 -4.76 -7.70 1.78
CA ALA A 20 -4.47 -6.27 1.66
C ALA A 20 -2.96 -5.97 1.79
N ILE A 21 -2.26 -6.63 2.73
CA ILE A 21 -0.80 -6.52 2.87
C ILE A 21 -0.06 -6.98 1.61
N ARG A 22 -0.46 -8.13 1.04
CA ARG A 22 0.14 -8.64 -0.21
C ARG A 22 -0.06 -7.68 -1.38
N VAL A 23 -1.25 -7.07 -1.49
CA VAL A 23 -1.52 -6.05 -2.52
C VAL A 23 -0.63 -4.81 -2.27
N ALA A 24 -0.55 -4.33 -1.04
CA ALA A 24 0.28 -3.18 -0.68
C ALA A 24 1.77 -3.39 -1.00
N GLN A 25 2.30 -4.59 -0.73
CA GLN A 25 3.68 -4.97 -1.07
C GLN A 25 3.92 -4.92 -2.59
N ARG A 26 2.99 -5.45 -3.40
CA ARG A 26 3.09 -5.40 -4.86
C ARG A 26 3.04 -3.97 -5.40
N MET A 27 2.16 -3.13 -4.86
CA MET A 27 2.08 -1.71 -5.23
C MET A 27 3.35 -0.95 -4.85
N THR A 28 3.92 -1.24 -3.68
CA THR A 28 5.20 -0.67 -3.24
C THR A 28 6.35 -1.08 -4.17
N GLN A 29 6.39 -2.35 -4.61
CA GLN A 29 7.35 -2.82 -5.62
C GLN A 29 7.19 -2.10 -6.95
N ALA A 30 5.96 -1.73 -7.32
CA ALA A 30 5.66 -0.88 -8.47
C ALA A 30 5.92 0.63 -8.21
N ARG A 31 6.59 0.98 -7.10
CA ARG A 31 6.93 2.35 -6.69
C ARG A 31 5.73 3.25 -6.39
N ILE A 32 4.56 2.65 -6.10
CA ILE A 32 3.37 3.37 -5.64
C ILE A 32 3.38 3.35 -4.11
N ALA A 33 3.46 4.53 -3.50
CA ALA A 33 3.43 4.66 -2.05
C ALA A 33 2.01 4.40 -1.54
N VAL A 34 1.84 3.35 -0.73
CA VAL A 34 0.52 2.95 -0.22
C VAL A 34 0.57 2.57 1.26
N MET A 35 -0.59 2.54 1.90
CA MET A 35 -0.77 2.00 3.24
C MET A 35 -2.03 1.14 3.33
N VAL A 36 -2.04 0.18 4.26
CA VAL A 36 -3.24 -0.60 4.59
C VAL A 36 -4.00 0.10 5.70
N ALA A 37 -5.27 0.38 5.47
CA ALA A 37 -6.17 1.03 6.43
C ALA A 37 -7.43 0.19 6.67
N PRO A 38 -8.07 0.33 7.85
CA PRO A 38 -9.43 -0.17 8.06
C PRO A 38 -10.41 0.45 7.05
N GLY A 39 -11.41 -0.33 6.64
CA GLY A 39 -12.48 0.11 5.74
C GLY A 39 -13.87 -0.14 6.33
N ASP A 40 -14.83 -0.43 5.46
CA ASP A 40 -16.24 -0.66 5.83
C ASP A 40 -16.56 -2.17 5.96
N ALA A 41 -17.80 -2.50 6.33
CA ALA A 41 -18.26 -3.88 6.48
C ALA A 41 -18.11 -4.74 5.21
N MET A 42 -18.15 -4.12 4.03
CA MET A 42 -18.04 -4.77 2.74
C MET A 42 -16.59 -4.94 2.28
N GLN A 43 -15.67 -4.08 2.74
CA GLN A 43 -14.23 -4.14 2.52
C GLN A 43 -13.47 -3.69 3.78
N PRO A 44 -13.28 -4.58 4.77
CA PRO A 44 -12.73 -4.24 6.08
C PRO A 44 -11.28 -3.75 6.04
N TRP A 45 -10.55 -4.06 4.97
CA TRP A 45 -9.19 -3.63 4.73
C TRP A 45 -9.09 -3.02 3.34
N ARG A 46 -8.53 -1.81 3.27
CA ARG A 46 -8.32 -1.05 2.03
C ARG A 46 -6.83 -0.74 1.88
N VAL A 47 -6.37 -0.71 0.64
CA VAL A 47 -5.04 -0.19 0.28
C VAL A 47 -5.26 1.21 -0.27
N ILE A 48 -4.68 2.21 0.39
CA ILE A 48 -4.87 3.61 0.06
C ILE A 48 -3.52 4.17 -0.37
N GLU A 49 -3.50 4.92 -1.48
CA GLU A 49 -2.31 5.65 -1.91
C GLU A 49 -1.97 6.76 -0.93
N ARG A 50 -0.68 6.86 -0.57
CA ARG A 50 -0.17 7.97 0.23
C ARG A 50 0.09 9.13 -0.71
N THR A 51 -0.84 10.09 -0.74
CA THR A 51 -0.72 11.34 -1.50
C THR A 51 0.38 12.25 -0.94
N GLU A 52 0.72 12.11 0.33
CA GLU A 52 1.78 12.88 0.98
C GLU A 52 2.95 11.96 1.34
N LEU A 53 4.04 12.10 0.59
CA LEU A 53 5.35 11.64 1.04
C LEU A 53 5.72 12.50 2.25
N SER A 54 6.03 11.87 3.38
CA SER A 54 6.56 12.61 4.52
C SER A 54 7.85 13.34 4.14
N ALA A 55 8.18 14.41 4.86
CA ALA A 55 9.40 15.18 4.62
C ALA A 55 10.67 14.30 4.62
N SER A 56 10.70 13.25 5.45
CA SER A 56 11.81 12.29 5.49
C SER A 56 11.87 11.39 4.25
N GLU A 57 10.73 10.97 3.71
CA GLU A 57 10.64 10.18 2.47
C GLU A 57 11.02 11.01 1.24
N VAL A 58 10.65 12.30 1.22
CA VAL A 58 11.09 13.25 0.19
C VAL A 58 12.60 13.48 0.27
N ALA A 59 13.13 13.72 1.47
CA ALA A 59 14.56 13.91 1.68
C ALA A 59 15.38 12.68 1.24
N ALA A 60 14.93 11.47 1.59
CA ALA A 60 15.58 10.22 1.18
C ALA A 60 15.61 10.06 -0.34
N ARG A 61 14.51 10.39 -1.05
CA ARG A 61 14.46 10.38 -2.51
C ARG A 61 15.41 11.40 -3.15
N ILE A 62 15.52 12.60 -2.59
CA ILE A 62 16.46 13.63 -3.07
C ILE A 62 17.90 13.14 -2.93
N VAL A 63 18.25 12.53 -1.81
CA VAL A 63 19.60 11.98 -1.58
C VAL A 63 19.91 10.85 -2.56
N LEU A 64 18.98 9.91 -2.76
CA LEU A 64 19.13 8.82 -3.74
C LEU A 64 19.35 9.37 -5.15
N LYS A 65 18.54 10.34 -5.58
CA LYS A 65 18.67 10.95 -6.91
C LYS A 65 20.00 11.67 -7.08
N LYS A 66 20.44 12.45 -6.08
CA LYS A 66 21.79 13.07 -6.09
C LYS A 66 22.90 12.02 -6.23
N GLN A 67 22.78 10.88 -5.56
CA GLN A 67 23.78 9.83 -5.62
C GLN A 67 23.81 9.13 -6.98
N GLU A 68 22.66 9.02 -7.64
CA GLU A 68 22.53 8.49 -9.00
C GLU A 68 23.09 9.47 -10.05
N ASP A 69 22.77 10.76 -9.93
CA ASP A 69 23.31 11.83 -10.78
C ASP A 69 24.85 11.92 -10.66
N LEU A 70 25.40 11.70 -9.46
CA LEU A 70 26.84 11.65 -9.21
C LEU A 70 27.53 10.38 -9.76
N ARG A 71 26.78 9.33 -10.07
CA ARG A 71 27.32 8.05 -10.57
C ARG A 71 27.38 7.96 -12.09
N CYS A 72 26.74 8.86 -12.82
CA CYS A 72 26.89 8.98 -14.27
C CYS A 72 28.05 9.94 -14.59
N PRO A 73 29.22 9.47 -15.08
CA PRO A 73 30.20 10.37 -15.64
C PRO A 73 29.65 10.95 -16.95
N ALA A 74 29.80 12.26 -17.12
CA ALA A 74 29.47 12.99 -18.35
C ALA A 74 30.32 12.53 -19.55
#